data_AF-A0AAD5I7A9-F1
#
_entry.id   AF-A0AAD5I7A9-F1
#
_cell.length_a   1.000
_cell.length_b   1.000
_cell.length_c   1.000
_cell.angle_alpha   90.00
_cell.angle_beta   90.00
_cell.angle_gamma   90.00
#
_symmetry.space_group_name_H-M   'P 1'
#
loop_
_entity.id
_entity.type
_entity.pdbx_description
1 polymer ?
#
loop_
_entity_poly.entity_id
_entity_poly.type
_entity_poly.pdbx_seq_one_letter_code
_entity_poly.pdbx_strand_id
1 'polypeptide(L)'
;MAKMAKELEELKKGKHHGIRKNPLDEMNAPFSKKAREAGLPPKFRMLSEKYSRIEDPVSHLESFVHHMEVQNATQLAKCRMFPSTLTDCAKTWFRKLPPGSVDSFSKLTTAFYTQFQGIEPCPKDSILL
;
A
#
# COMPACT_ATOMS: atom_id res chain seq x y z
N MET A 1 -40.89 28.37 4.22
CA MET A 1 -40.55 27.69 5.49
C MET A 1 -40.40 26.16 5.39
N ALA A 2 -41.07 25.45 4.48
CA ALA A 2 -41.03 23.98 4.43
C ALA A 2 -39.78 23.32 3.81
N LYS A 3 -38.95 24.09 3.07
CA LYS A 3 -37.77 23.52 2.36
C LYS A 3 -36.62 23.15 3.32
N MET A 4 -36.46 23.90 4.41
CA MET A 4 -35.40 23.65 5.41
C MET A 4 -35.71 22.47 6.34
N ALA A 5 -36.99 22.24 6.63
CA ALA A 5 -37.41 21.14 7.49
C ALA A 5 -37.16 19.77 6.84
N LYS A 6 -37.33 19.67 5.51
CA LYS A 6 -37.06 18.44 4.76
C LYS A 6 -35.55 18.16 4.64
N GLU A 7 -34.72 19.20 4.56
CA GLU A 7 -33.25 19.07 4.50
C GLU A 7 -32.65 18.63 5.85
N LEU A 8 -33.23 19.07 6.96
CA LEU A 8 -32.83 18.67 8.32
C LEU A 8 -33.19 17.21 8.65
N GLU A 9 -34.26 16.66 8.08
CA GLU A 9 -34.62 15.24 8.23
C GLU A 9 -33.67 14.31 7.45
N GLU A 10 -33.28 14.72 6.23
CA GLU A 10 -32.39 13.93 5.37
C GLU A 10 -30.93 13.92 5.90
N LEU A 11 -30.51 14.97 6.60
CA LEU A 11 -29.23 15.01 7.33
C LEU A 11 -29.16 13.99 8.49
N LYS A 12 -30.30 13.50 9.02
CA LYS A 12 -30.34 12.49 10.09
C LYS A 12 -30.28 11.04 9.57
N LYS A 13 -30.45 10.82 8.25
CA LYS A 13 -30.25 9.50 7.60
C LYS A 13 -28.78 9.17 7.30
N GLY A 14 -27.88 10.14 7.41
CA GLY A 14 -26.45 9.93 7.34
C GLY A 14 -25.90 9.28 8.61
N LYS A 15 -26.29 8.05 8.93
CA LYS A 15 -25.48 7.18 9.80
C LYS A 15 -24.21 6.84 9.04
N HIS A 16 -23.25 7.75 9.00
CA HIS A 16 -21.85 7.38 8.93
C HIS A 16 -21.56 6.67 10.26
N HIS A 17 -21.92 5.39 10.32
CA HIS A 17 -21.27 4.47 11.23
C HIS A 17 -19.82 4.50 10.80
N GLY A 18 -19.04 5.40 11.40
CA GLY A 18 -17.60 5.27 11.43
C GLY A 18 -17.33 3.96 12.15
N ILE A 19 -17.38 2.85 11.39
CA ILE A 19 -16.80 1.59 11.82
C ILE A 19 -15.37 2.00 12.16
N ARG A 20 -15.05 2.05 13.46
CA ARG A 20 -13.66 2.09 13.91
C ARG A 20 -13.03 0.88 13.25
N LYS A 21 -12.30 1.10 12.16
CA LYS A 21 -11.55 0.03 11.51
C LYS A 21 -10.61 -0.49 12.58
N ASN A 22 -10.60 -1.79 12.78
CA ASN A 22 -9.67 -2.37 13.71
C ASN A 22 -8.25 -2.04 13.19
N PRO A 23 -7.30 -1.60 14.05
CA PRO A 23 -5.94 -1.29 13.61
C PRO A 23 -5.27 -2.45 12.85
N LEU A 24 -5.70 -3.69 13.15
CA LEU A 24 -5.29 -4.91 12.45
C LEU A 24 -5.87 -5.01 11.02
N ASP A 25 -7.07 -4.49 10.78
CA ASP A 25 -7.68 -4.44 9.43
C ASP A 25 -6.99 -3.40 8.55
N GLU A 26 -6.53 -2.28 9.13
CA GLU A 26 -5.69 -1.31 8.42
C GLU A 26 -4.30 -1.87 8.07
N MET A 27 -3.76 -2.75 8.92
CA MET A 27 -2.50 -3.46 8.64
C MET A 27 -2.66 -4.55 7.57
N ASN A 28 -3.89 -5.02 7.34
CA ASN A 28 -4.24 -6.01 6.32
C ASN A 28 -4.63 -5.37 4.97
N ALA A 29 -5.03 -4.10 4.97
CA ALA A 29 -5.21 -3.33 3.74
C ALA A 29 -3.83 -2.91 3.20
N PRO A 30 -3.58 -2.96 1.87
CA PRO A 30 -4.49 -3.17 0.74
C PRO A 30 -4.52 -4.61 0.19
N PHE A 31 -4.01 -5.59 0.92
CA PHE A 31 -3.86 -6.95 0.42
C PHE A 31 -5.18 -7.70 0.28
N SER A 32 -5.30 -8.51 -0.76
CA SER A 32 -6.27 -9.61 -0.77
C SER A 32 -5.91 -10.66 0.30
N LYS A 33 -6.91 -11.43 0.75
CA LYS A 33 -6.69 -12.54 1.71
C LYS A 33 -5.56 -13.47 1.25
N LYS A 34 -5.53 -13.82 -0.05
CA LYS A 34 -4.51 -14.69 -0.66
C LYS A 34 -3.10 -14.09 -0.58
N ALA A 35 -2.95 -12.79 -0.84
CA ALA A 35 -1.66 -12.12 -0.76
C ALA A 35 -1.16 -12.05 0.70
N ARG A 36 -2.06 -11.79 1.66
CA ARG A 36 -1.74 -11.78 3.10
C ARG A 36 -1.25 -13.14 3.59
N GLU A 37 -1.91 -14.20 3.15
CA GLU A 37 -1.66 -15.59 3.60
C GLU A 37 -0.56 -16.29 2.79
N ALA A 38 0.07 -15.59 1.84
CA ALA A 38 1.12 -16.14 0.99
C ALA A 38 2.33 -16.60 1.80
N GLY A 39 2.70 -17.87 1.68
CA GLY A 39 3.92 -18.41 2.27
C GLY A 39 5.17 -17.75 1.68
N LEU A 40 6.20 -17.60 2.52
CA LEU A 40 7.52 -17.18 2.07
C LEU A 40 8.41 -18.40 1.83
N PRO A 41 9.40 -18.30 0.93
CA PRO A 41 10.37 -19.36 0.73
C PRO A 41 11.11 -19.77 2.02
N PRO A 42 11.55 -21.03 2.16
CA PRO A 42 12.43 -21.44 3.24
C PRO A 42 13.71 -20.58 3.24
N LYS A 43 14.17 -20.16 4.43
CA LYS A 43 15.36 -19.32 4.62
C LYS A 43 15.28 -17.93 3.95
N PHE A 44 14.06 -17.40 3.80
CA PHE A 44 13.86 -16.09 3.20
C PHE A 44 14.68 -14.99 3.90
N ARG A 45 15.43 -14.21 3.11
CA ARG A 45 16.19 -13.05 3.55
C ARG A 45 15.52 -11.76 3.08
N MET A 46 15.27 -10.87 4.03
CA MET A 46 14.72 -9.54 3.76
C MET A 46 15.70 -8.69 2.96
N LEU A 47 15.16 -7.88 2.05
CA LEU A 47 15.90 -6.81 1.38
C LEU A 47 16.29 -5.74 2.38
N SER A 48 17.56 -5.34 2.35
CA SER A 48 18.06 -4.16 3.06
C SER A 48 17.72 -2.87 2.30
N GLU A 49 17.60 -2.93 0.98
CA GLU A 49 17.27 -1.78 0.13
C GLU A 49 15.89 -1.20 0.47
N LYS A 50 15.83 0.14 0.45
CA LYS A 50 14.69 0.93 0.87
C LYS A 50 14.42 2.05 -0.13
N TYR A 51 13.21 2.02 -0.68
CA TYR A 51 12.69 3.03 -1.58
C TYR A 51 12.32 4.30 -0.84
N SER A 52 13.16 5.31 -1.05
CA SER A 52 13.06 6.67 -0.49
C SER A 52 12.55 7.70 -1.51
N ARG A 53 12.22 7.26 -2.73
CA ARG A 53 11.87 8.08 -3.91
C ARG A 53 13.00 8.90 -4.53
N ILE A 54 14.22 8.74 -4.02
CA ILE A 54 15.41 9.33 -4.64
C ILE A 54 15.86 8.43 -5.80
N GLU A 55 15.78 7.12 -5.60
CA GLU A 55 16.06 6.16 -6.65
C GLU A 55 14.95 6.13 -7.71
N ASP A 56 15.36 5.77 -8.93
CA ASP A 56 14.42 5.54 -10.03
C ASP A 56 13.44 4.40 -9.67
N PRO A 57 12.12 4.60 -9.82
CA PRO A 57 11.13 3.58 -9.46
C PRO A 57 11.29 2.28 -10.26
N VAL A 58 11.76 2.34 -11.51
CA VAL A 58 11.96 1.14 -12.35
C VAL A 58 13.14 0.35 -11.82
N SER A 59 14.26 1.03 -11.52
CA SER A 59 15.45 0.43 -10.94
C SER A 59 15.15 -0.26 -9.61
N HIS A 60 14.35 0.35 -8.74
CA HIS A 60 13.87 -0.28 -7.50
C HIS A 60 13.04 -1.55 -7.76
N LEU A 61 12.14 -1.51 -8.75
CA LEU A 61 11.34 -2.67 -9.13
C LEU A 61 12.20 -3.81 -9.66
N GLU A 62 13.21 -3.51 -10.49
CA GLU A 62 14.14 -4.50 -11.04
C GLU A 62 14.97 -5.17 -9.93
N SER A 63 15.58 -4.38 -9.04
CA SER A 63 16.31 -4.89 -7.86
C SER A 63 15.42 -5.78 -6.98
N PHE A 64 14.19 -5.34 -6.70
CA PHE A 64 13.24 -6.10 -5.92
C PHE A 64 12.87 -7.43 -6.60
N VAL A 65 12.53 -7.40 -7.89
CA VAL A 65 12.15 -8.59 -8.66
C VAL A 65 13.30 -9.59 -8.69
N HIS A 66 14.51 -9.13 -9.01
CA HIS A 66 15.70 -9.98 -9.05
C HIS A 66 15.94 -10.69 -7.72
N HIS A 67 15.91 -9.96 -6.60
CA HIS A 67 16.09 -10.54 -5.28
C HIS A 67 15.01 -11.57 -4.91
N MET A 68 13.76 -11.30 -5.26
CA MET A 68 12.67 -12.22 -5.00
C MET A 68 12.76 -13.48 -5.86
N GLU A 69 13.31 -13.39 -7.07
CA GLU A 69 13.55 -14.53 -7.97
C GLU A 69 14.70 -15.41 -7.49
N VAL A 70 15.80 -14.82 -7.03
CA VAL A 70 16.91 -15.55 -6.39
C VAL A 70 16.43 -16.40 -5.21
N GLN A 71 15.37 -15.95 -4.54
CA GLN A 71 14.76 -16.67 -3.41
C GLN A 71 13.60 -17.59 -3.79
N ASN A 72 13.30 -17.76 -5.08
CA ASN A 72 12.16 -18.55 -5.57
C ASN A 72 10.81 -18.10 -4.96
N ALA A 73 10.62 -16.79 -4.77
CA ALA A 73 9.40 -16.27 -4.20
C ALA A 73 8.25 -16.25 -5.23
N THR A 74 7.07 -16.68 -4.80
CA THR A 74 5.85 -16.64 -5.61
C THR A 74 5.40 -15.20 -5.87
N GLN A 75 4.55 -14.98 -6.87
CA GLN A 75 3.99 -13.65 -7.15
C GLN A 75 3.22 -13.07 -5.95
N LEU A 76 2.54 -13.91 -5.17
CA LEU A 76 1.85 -13.47 -3.96
C LEU A 76 2.83 -13.14 -2.83
N ALA A 77 3.94 -13.88 -2.71
CA ALA A 77 5.02 -13.53 -1.80
C ALA A 77 5.68 -12.20 -2.19
N LYS A 78 5.89 -11.94 -3.50
CA LYS A 78 6.35 -10.63 -4.00
C LYS A 78 5.43 -9.50 -3.54
N CYS A 79 4.11 -9.67 -3.65
CA CYS A 79 3.15 -8.68 -3.13
C CYS A 79 3.33 -8.46 -1.63
N ARG A 80 3.35 -9.54 -0.85
CA ARG A 80 3.44 -9.50 0.61
C ARG A 80 4.70 -8.80 1.11
N MET A 81 5.82 -8.98 0.40
CA MET A 81 7.12 -8.45 0.81
C MET A 81 7.38 -7.03 0.34
N PHE A 82 6.80 -6.60 -0.78
CA PHE A 82 7.08 -5.29 -1.35
C PHE A 82 6.95 -4.10 -0.37
N PRO A 83 5.95 -4.02 0.54
CA PRO A 83 5.84 -2.88 1.45
C PRO A 83 6.98 -2.77 2.45
N SER A 84 7.74 -3.86 2.68
CA SER A 84 8.90 -3.82 3.56
C SER A 84 10.07 -3.03 2.97
N THR A 85 10.07 -2.82 1.65
CA THR A 85 11.08 -2.01 0.96
C THR A 85 10.67 -0.55 0.84
N LEU A 86 9.47 -0.15 1.26
CA LEU A 86 9.01 1.24 1.16
C LEU A 86 9.30 2.03 2.45
N THR A 87 9.69 3.29 2.31
CA THR A 87 9.81 4.23 3.45
C THR A 87 8.82 5.39 3.36
N ASP A 88 8.57 6.03 4.50
CA ASP A 88 7.92 7.34 4.62
C ASP A 88 6.64 7.50 3.78
N CYS A 89 6.68 8.41 2.80
CA CYS A 89 5.57 8.69 1.90
C CYS A 89 5.19 7.50 1.01
N ALA A 90 6.13 6.66 0.59
CA ALA A 90 5.82 5.49 -0.22
C ALA A 90 5.08 4.43 0.61
N LYS A 91 5.49 4.26 1.86
CA LYS A 91 4.77 3.41 2.82
C LYS A 91 3.39 3.97 3.15
N THR A 92 3.27 5.30 3.26
CA THR A 92 1.99 5.98 3.48
C THR A 92 1.05 5.85 2.29
N TRP A 93 1.55 6.02 1.07
CA TRP A 93 0.82 5.78 -0.17
C TRP A 93 0.29 4.34 -0.22
N PHE A 94 1.14 3.36 0.06
CA PHE A 94 0.74 1.96 0.01
C PHE A 94 -0.42 1.65 0.96
N ARG A 95 -0.42 2.23 2.17
CA ARG A 95 -1.52 2.11 3.15
C ARG A 95 -2.84 2.76 2.71
N LYS A 96 -2.79 3.71 1.78
CA LYS A 96 -3.98 4.42 1.25
C LYS A 96 -4.63 3.70 0.07
N LEU A 97 -4.01 2.66 -0.47
CA LEU A 97 -4.60 1.85 -1.53
C LEU A 97 -5.92 1.20 -1.05
N PRO A 98 -6.91 1.00 -1.93
CA PRO A 98 -8.19 0.41 -1.55
C PRO A 98 -8.01 -1.00 -0.95
N PRO A 99 -8.75 -1.36 0.11
CA PRO A 99 -8.68 -2.70 0.68
C PRO A 99 -8.92 -3.79 -0.37
N GLY A 100 -8.03 -4.78 -0.42
CA GLY A 100 -8.12 -5.90 -1.37
C GLY A 100 -7.70 -5.56 -2.81
N SER A 101 -7.25 -4.32 -3.10
CA SER A 101 -6.83 -3.93 -4.44
C SER A 101 -5.55 -4.63 -4.93
N VAL A 102 -4.74 -5.16 -4.00
CA VAL A 102 -3.51 -5.89 -4.30
C VAL A 102 -3.75 -7.40 -4.20
N ASP A 103 -4.15 -7.99 -5.33
CA ASP A 103 -4.34 -9.43 -5.55
C ASP A 103 -3.29 -10.04 -6.49
N SER A 104 -2.49 -9.22 -7.17
CA SER A 104 -1.39 -9.69 -8.03
C SER A 104 -0.20 -8.73 -8.00
N PHE A 105 0.99 -9.27 -8.29
CA PHE A 105 2.21 -8.46 -8.31
C PHE A 105 2.18 -7.43 -9.45
N SER A 106 1.60 -7.79 -10.60
CA SER A 106 1.43 -6.87 -11.72
C SER A 106 0.58 -5.65 -11.35
N LYS A 107 -0.56 -5.82 -10.67
CA LYS A 107 -1.38 -4.68 -10.23
C LYS A 107 -0.62 -3.79 -9.24
N LEU A 108 0.17 -4.40 -8.35
CA LEU A 108 1.00 -3.66 -7.42
C LEU A 108 2.06 -2.83 -8.13
N THR A 109 2.81 -3.42 -9.05
CA THR A 109 3.89 -2.72 -9.76
C THR A 109 3.34 -1.64 -10.68
N THR A 110 2.20 -1.87 -11.34
CA THR A 110 1.51 -0.83 -12.12
C THR A 110 1.10 0.35 -11.24
N ALA A 111 0.44 0.10 -10.09
CA ALA A 111 0.04 1.18 -9.18
C ALA A 111 1.24 1.95 -8.64
N PHE A 112 2.32 1.25 -8.28
CA PHE A 112 3.57 1.86 -7.82
C PHE A 112 4.21 2.72 -8.89
N TYR A 113 4.36 2.21 -10.11
CA TYR A 113 4.93 2.95 -11.23
C TYR A 113 4.09 4.19 -11.54
N THR A 114 2.77 4.07 -11.67
CA THR A 114 1.89 5.22 -11.92
C THR A 114 1.99 6.30 -10.83
N GLN A 115 2.18 5.91 -9.56
CA GLN A 115 2.34 6.87 -8.47
C GLN A 115 3.70 7.58 -8.51
N PHE A 116 4.77 6.88 -8.88
CA PHE A 116 6.14 7.34 -8.69
C PHE A 116 6.92 7.62 -9.98
N GLN A 117 6.31 7.47 -11.16
CA GLN A 117 6.86 7.84 -12.47
C GLN A 117 7.13 9.36 -12.65
N GLY A 118 7.11 10.14 -11.56
CA GLY A 118 7.41 11.57 -11.51
C GLY A 118 8.28 11.94 -10.29
N ILE A 119 9.21 12.87 -10.50
CA ILE A 119 10.25 13.32 -9.55
C ILE A 119 9.69 14.38 -8.57
N GLU A 120 8.59 14.11 -7.88
CA GLU A 120 8.18 15.01 -6.78
C GLU A 120 8.66 14.45 -5.44
N PRO A 121 9.90 14.68 -4.99
CA PRO A 121 10.43 14.06 -3.76
C PRO A 121 9.52 14.24 -2.54
N CYS A 122 9.58 13.31 -1.59
CA CYS A 122 8.93 13.50 -0.29
C CYS A 122 9.51 14.74 0.40
N PRO A 123 8.68 15.66 0.93
CA PRO A 123 9.18 16.67 1.85
C PRO A 123 9.85 15.96 3.02
N LYS A 124 11.13 16.28 3.29
CA LYS A 124 11.93 15.64 4.35
C LYS A 124 11.48 16.08 5.75
N ASP A 125 10.57 17.06 5.85
CA ASP A 125 10.20 17.75 7.09
C ASP A 125 8.94 17.21 7.80
N SER A 126 8.34 16.10 7.36
CA SER A 126 7.22 15.48 8.09
C SER A 126 7.64 14.55 9.23
N ILE A 127 8.91 14.58 9.67
CA ILE A 127 9.43 13.84 10.83
C ILE A 127 9.81 14.78 11.98
N LEU A 128 9.08 15.88 12.17
CA LEU A 128 9.14 16.66 13.41
C LEU A 128 7.74 17.05 13.88
N LEU A 129 7.18 16.23 14.77
CA LEU A 129 6.42 16.67 15.94
C LEU A 129 6.84 15.78 17.12
#